data_AF-A0A2G6T7T7-F1
#
_entry.id   AF-A0A2G6T7T7-F1
#
_cell.length_a   1.000
_cell.length_b   1.000
_cell.length_c   1.000
_cell.angle_alpha   90.00
_cell.angle_beta   90.00
_cell.angle_gamma   90.00
#
_symmetry.space_group_name_H-M   'P 1'
#
loop_
_entity.id
_entity.type
_entity.pdbx_description
1 polymer ?
#
loop_
_entity_poly.entity_id
_entity_poly.type
_entity_poly.pdbx_seq_one_letter_code
_entity_poly.pdbx_strand_id
1 'polypeptide(L)'
;MLPIITKIFIKLSLFGADPIAIEKIHEVEKSAPNLIVYALPIVLIFTLVEFVVFYYLEKKEHDKKETMGSVLIGFGNLTVNLLMKTGLLYVVVGIYNILPYRMELNWWTLIPCFILYDFSSYWTHRISHYCRFFWATHVVHHSAEHYNLTVSFRQSWFQYAKIVFFIPLIFAGFHPAVFFIANQLSVLYQFWVHTEAIGKLHPFIEKYFGTPSNHRVHHGSQEKYLDKNFGATFMIWDHLFGSFQYEEEKPKYGITSLLKSKLNPLYLNIHEFQDIITDVKKANGFRKKMHYIFASPDAIAKQKLVKETAQPIKLSTSCEQVKKSNKNFNTNFSNTLAEKIIVQQP
;
A
#
# COMPACT_ATOMS: atom_id res chain seq x y z
N MET A 1 29.92 -35.50 -30.90
CA MET A 1 28.96 -35.10 -29.86
C MET A 1 29.55 -34.10 -28.86
N LEU A 2 30.82 -34.25 -28.44
CA LEU A 2 31.52 -33.30 -27.57
C LEU A 2 31.69 -31.84 -28.10
N PRO A 3 32.01 -31.57 -29.38
CA PRO A 3 32.25 -30.20 -29.86
C PRO A 3 30.97 -29.35 -30.02
N ILE A 4 29.79 -29.99 -30.02
CA ILE A 4 28.49 -29.29 -30.04
C ILE A 4 28.17 -28.77 -28.64
N ILE A 5 28.47 -29.57 -27.60
CA ILE A 5 28.31 -29.16 -26.20
C ILE A 5 29.26 -28.00 -25.89
N THR A 6 30.52 -28.05 -26.34
CA THR A 6 31.46 -26.95 -26.11
C THR A 6 31.02 -25.65 -26.81
N LYS A 7 30.44 -25.70 -28.03
CA LYS A 7 29.89 -24.51 -28.69
C LYS A 7 28.64 -23.93 -27.99
N ILE A 8 27.84 -24.76 -27.31
CA ILE A 8 26.71 -24.29 -26.49
C ILE A 8 27.20 -23.60 -25.21
N PHE A 9 28.36 -24.00 -24.67
CA PHE A 9 28.96 -23.39 -23.47
C PHE A 9 29.88 -22.18 -23.73
N ILE A 10 30.32 -21.93 -24.98
CA ILE A 10 31.36 -20.94 -25.31
C ILE A 10 30.86 -19.48 -25.47
N LYS A 11 29.59 -19.17 -25.21
CA LYS A 11 29.11 -17.77 -25.15
C LYS A 11 28.23 -17.45 -23.94
N LEU A 12 28.48 -18.12 -22.82
CA LEU A 12 27.89 -17.81 -21.50
C LEU A 12 28.87 -17.02 -20.62
N SER A 13 29.51 -15.96 -21.14
CA SER A 13 30.09 -14.98 -20.22
C SER A 13 28.92 -14.26 -19.53
N LEU A 14 28.52 -14.75 -18.36
CA LEU A 14 27.48 -14.09 -17.57
C LEU A 14 27.84 -12.63 -17.29
N PHE A 15 29.13 -12.37 -17.06
CA PHE A 15 29.69 -11.06 -16.76
C PHE A 15 30.59 -10.56 -17.89
N GLY A 16 30.84 -9.25 -17.88
CA GLY A 16 31.75 -8.60 -18.82
C GLY A 16 31.04 -7.93 -20.00
N ALA A 17 29.74 -7.66 -19.87
CA ALA A 17 28.99 -7.00 -20.92
C ALA A 17 29.57 -5.62 -21.27
N ASP A 18 29.46 -5.25 -22.54
CA ASP A 18 29.85 -3.93 -23.01
C ASP A 18 28.98 -2.85 -22.36
N PRO A 19 29.53 -1.65 -22.09
CA PRO A 19 28.72 -0.50 -21.68
C PRO A 19 27.65 -0.18 -22.73
N ILE A 20 26.45 0.16 -22.27
CA ILE A 20 25.34 0.57 -23.14
C ILE A 20 25.52 2.04 -23.48
N ALA A 21 25.83 2.33 -24.74
CA ALA A 21 25.94 3.70 -25.21
C ALA A 21 24.58 4.43 -25.10
N ILE A 22 24.60 5.73 -24.77
CA ILE A 22 23.39 6.50 -24.49
C ILE A 22 22.46 6.54 -25.71
N GLU A 23 23.04 6.65 -26.91
CA GLU A 23 22.32 6.61 -28.19
C GLU A 23 21.60 5.28 -28.45
N LYS A 24 22.00 4.19 -27.77
CA LYS A 24 21.39 2.86 -27.86
C LYS A 24 20.40 2.56 -26.75
N ILE A 25 20.08 3.51 -25.87
CA ILE A 25 19.12 3.30 -24.77
C ILE A 25 17.75 2.81 -25.29
N HIS A 26 17.33 3.27 -26.47
CA HIS A 26 16.08 2.80 -27.08
C HIS A 26 16.11 1.29 -27.43
N GLU A 27 17.28 0.69 -27.65
CA GLU A 27 17.41 -0.76 -27.83
C GLU A 27 17.13 -1.53 -26.52
N VAL A 28 17.47 -0.94 -25.37
CA VAL A 28 17.12 -1.47 -24.05
C VAL A 28 15.60 -1.45 -23.86
N GLU A 29 14.94 -0.35 -24.27
CA GLU A 29 13.47 -0.26 -24.23
C GLU A 29 12.81 -1.32 -25.10
N LYS A 30 13.32 -1.55 -26.32
CA LYS A 30 12.84 -2.62 -27.21
C LYS A 30 13.04 -4.01 -26.61
N SER A 31 14.15 -4.22 -25.91
CA SER A 31 14.49 -5.48 -25.25
C SER A 31 13.65 -5.75 -24.00
N ALA A 32 13.02 -4.73 -23.43
CA ALA A 32 12.11 -4.81 -22.30
C ALA A 32 10.70 -4.38 -22.73
N PRO A 33 9.93 -5.25 -23.42
CA PRO A 33 8.60 -4.90 -23.90
C PRO A 33 7.72 -4.37 -22.75
N ASN A 34 6.83 -3.45 -23.08
CA ASN A 34 5.95 -2.83 -22.09
C ASN A 34 4.78 -3.78 -21.75
N LEU A 35 5.06 -4.76 -20.91
CA LEU A 35 4.11 -5.80 -20.47
C LEU A 35 2.85 -5.19 -19.85
N ILE A 36 2.97 -4.05 -19.16
CA ILE A 36 1.83 -3.36 -18.55
C ILE A 36 0.83 -2.88 -19.61
N VAL A 37 1.31 -2.33 -20.74
CA VAL A 37 0.44 -1.88 -21.83
C VAL A 37 -0.28 -3.07 -22.48
N TYR A 38 0.40 -4.20 -22.65
CA TYR A 38 -0.23 -5.42 -23.18
C TYR A 38 -1.24 -6.04 -22.21
N ALA A 39 -1.01 -5.92 -20.90
CA ALA A 39 -1.93 -6.41 -19.87
C ALA A 39 -3.13 -5.47 -19.65
N LEU A 40 -3.06 -4.19 -20.05
CA LEU A 40 -4.09 -3.20 -19.77
C LEU A 40 -5.50 -3.62 -20.25
N PRO A 41 -5.71 -4.17 -21.46
CA PRO A 41 -7.03 -4.65 -21.86
C PRO A 41 -7.57 -5.74 -20.92
N ILE A 42 -6.72 -6.66 -20.47
CA ILE A 42 -7.09 -7.75 -19.56
C ILE A 42 -7.45 -7.20 -18.18
N VAL A 43 -6.64 -6.27 -17.66
CA VAL A 43 -6.88 -5.55 -16.41
C VAL A 43 -8.25 -4.84 -16.44
N LEU A 44 -8.55 -4.14 -17.52
CA LEU A 44 -9.82 -3.43 -17.68
C LEU A 44 -11.01 -4.39 -17.79
N ILE A 45 -10.86 -5.49 -18.54
CA ILE A 45 -11.90 -6.52 -18.66
C ILE A 45 -12.19 -7.15 -17.30
N PHE A 46 -11.18 -7.59 -16.55
CA PHE A 46 -11.40 -8.19 -15.22
C PHE A 46 -11.98 -7.20 -14.23
N THR A 47 -11.55 -5.94 -14.27
CA THR A 47 -12.14 -4.89 -13.42
C THR A 47 -13.61 -4.65 -13.76
N LEU A 48 -13.97 -4.64 -15.06
CA LEU A 48 -15.36 -4.51 -15.49
C LEU A 48 -16.20 -5.73 -15.11
N VAL A 49 -15.67 -6.94 -15.27
CA VAL A 49 -16.35 -8.17 -14.88
C VAL A 49 -16.61 -8.18 -13.37
N GLU A 50 -15.61 -7.88 -12.55
CA GLU A 50 -15.79 -7.82 -11.09
C GLU A 50 -16.80 -6.73 -10.70
N PHE A 51 -16.73 -5.55 -11.33
CA PHE A 51 -17.74 -4.50 -11.13
C PHE A 51 -19.15 -5.01 -11.44
N VAL A 52 -19.33 -5.72 -12.56
CA VAL A 52 -20.63 -6.29 -12.93
C VAL A 52 -21.09 -7.34 -11.91
N VAL A 53 -20.22 -8.25 -11.51
CA VAL A 53 -20.54 -9.31 -10.54
C VAL A 53 -20.92 -8.72 -9.18
N PHE A 54 -20.08 -7.84 -8.62
CA PHE A 54 -20.32 -7.27 -7.29
C PHE A 54 -21.56 -6.39 -7.25
N TYR A 55 -21.77 -5.55 -8.29
CA TYR A 55 -22.86 -4.59 -8.30
C TYR A 55 -24.20 -5.23 -8.69
N TYR A 56 -24.23 -6.04 -9.76
CA TYR A 56 -25.49 -6.57 -10.28
C TYR A 56 -25.86 -7.93 -9.67
N LEU A 57 -24.88 -8.80 -9.39
CA LEU A 57 -25.16 -10.17 -8.91
C LEU A 57 -25.13 -10.25 -7.39
N GLU A 58 -24.09 -9.72 -6.75
CA GLU A 58 -23.92 -9.80 -5.29
C GLU A 58 -24.56 -8.65 -4.52
N LYS A 59 -25.01 -7.60 -5.22
CA LYS A 59 -25.62 -6.38 -4.65
C LYS A 59 -24.77 -5.77 -3.52
N LYS A 60 -23.45 -5.86 -3.62
CA LYS A 60 -22.53 -5.22 -2.67
C LYS A 60 -22.70 -3.70 -2.74
N GLU A 61 -22.63 -3.06 -1.58
CA GLU A 61 -22.59 -1.60 -1.53
C GLU A 61 -21.38 -1.07 -2.31
N HIS A 62 -21.61 -0.02 -3.10
CA HIS A 62 -20.60 0.54 -3.99
C HIS A 62 -20.53 2.06 -3.82
N ASP A 63 -19.40 2.54 -3.33
CA ASP A 63 -19.13 3.97 -3.28
C ASP A 63 -18.58 4.47 -4.63
N LYS A 64 -19.46 5.09 -5.42
CA LYS A 64 -19.09 5.68 -6.72
C LYS A 64 -17.98 6.72 -6.61
N LYS A 65 -17.92 7.47 -5.50
CA LYS A 65 -16.89 8.50 -5.29
C LYS A 65 -15.54 7.86 -5.08
N GLU A 66 -15.50 6.77 -4.32
CA GLU A 66 -14.29 5.97 -4.10
C GLU A 66 -13.76 5.38 -5.41
N THR A 67 -14.63 4.73 -6.19
CA THR A 67 -14.23 4.13 -7.48
C THR A 67 -13.71 5.16 -8.46
N MET A 68 -14.39 6.30 -8.60
CA MET A 68 -13.91 7.40 -9.43
C MET A 68 -12.59 7.96 -8.89
N GLY A 69 -12.42 8.07 -7.58
CA GLY A 69 -11.16 8.45 -6.94
C GLY A 69 -10.01 7.49 -7.30
N SER A 70 -10.24 6.17 -7.23
CA SER A 70 -9.28 5.15 -7.63
C SER A 70 -8.85 5.29 -9.10
N VAL A 71 -9.82 5.49 -10.00
CA VAL A 71 -9.55 5.69 -11.43
C VAL A 71 -8.72 6.96 -11.67
N LEU A 72 -9.08 8.09 -11.05
CA LEU A 72 -8.35 9.35 -11.19
C LEU A 72 -6.92 9.26 -10.60
N ILE A 73 -6.75 8.59 -9.46
CA ILE A 73 -5.42 8.30 -8.90
C ILE A 73 -4.62 7.46 -9.88
N GLY A 74 -5.21 6.39 -10.43
CA GLY A 74 -4.59 5.50 -11.40
C GLY A 74 -4.11 6.23 -12.65
N PHE A 75 -4.93 7.11 -13.22
CA PHE A 75 -4.53 7.96 -14.35
C PHE A 75 -3.34 8.85 -13.99
N GLY A 76 -3.40 9.54 -12.84
CA GLY A 76 -2.26 10.38 -12.40
C GLY A 76 -0.99 9.56 -12.15
N ASN A 77 -1.12 8.36 -11.56
CA ASN A 77 0.00 7.46 -11.34
C ASN A 77 0.60 6.96 -12.66
N LEU A 78 -0.22 6.64 -13.66
CA LEU A 78 0.26 6.29 -15.00
C LEU A 78 1.06 7.43 -15.63
N THR A 79 0.55 8.68 -15.55
CA THR A 79 1.27 9.86 -16.05
C THR A 79 2.62 10.04 -15.35
N VAL A 80 2.65 9.96 -14.02
CA VAL A 80 3.90 10.07 -13.24
C VAL A 80 4.86 8.94 -13.61
N ASN A 81 4.37 7.70 -13.74
CA ASN A 81 5.19 6.56 -14.11
C ASN A 81 5.81 6.70 -15.50
N LEU A 82 5.07 7.22 -16.48
CA LEU A 82 5.59 7.47 -17.83
C LEU A 82 6.74 8.49 -17.80
N LEU A 83 6.61 9.56 -17.02
CA LEU A 83 7.65 10.59 -16.89
C LEU A 83 8.89 10.07 -16.16
N MET A 84 8.68 9.37 -15.05
CA MET A 84 9.76 8.96 -14.17
C MET A 84 10.46 7.67 -14.62
N LYS A 85 9.78 6.77 -15.35
CA LYS A 85 10.37 5.53 -15.90
C LYS A 85 11.53 5.85 -16.84
N THR A 86 11.38 6.85 -17.71
CA THR A 86 12.45 7.28 -18.60
C THR A 86 13.66 7.75 -17.81
N GLY A 87 13.49 8.68 -16.86
CA GLY A 87 14.59 9.14 -16.01
C GLY A 87 15.27 7.99 -15.25
N LEU A 88 14.49 7.06 -14.70
CA LEU A 88 15.01 5.88 -14.02
C LEU A 88 15.82 4.97 -14.95
N LEU A 89 15.39 4.80 -16.21
CA LEU A 89 16.14 4.02 -17.20
C LEU A 89 17.54 4.60 -17.42
N TYR A 90 17.66 5.91 -17.60
CA TYR A 90 18.97 6.57 -17.74
C TYR A 90 19.85 6.39 -16.50
N VAL A 91 19.27 6.50 -15.30
CA VAL A 91 20.00 6.27 -14.04
C VAL A 91 20.49 4.83 -13.93
N VAL A 92 19.63 3.85 -14.21
CA VAL A 92 19.99 2.42 -14.14
C VAL A 92 21.05 2.07 -15.19
N VAL A 93 20.94 2.59 -16.42
CA VAL A 93 21.96 2.41 -17.47
C VAL A 93 23.28 3.08 -17.07
N GLY A 94 23.23 4.29 -16.51
CA GLY A 94 24.42 5.00 -16.03
C GLY A 94 25.15 4.24 -14.93
N ILE A 95 24.42 3.72 -13.94
CA ILE A 95 24.98 2.86 -12.89
C ILE A 95 25.53 1.58 -13.51
N TYR A 96 24.75 0.89 -14.34
CA TYR A 96 25.20 -0.33 -15.02
C TYR A 96 26.54 -0.12 -15.72
N ASN A 97 26.70 0.96 -16.49
CA ASN A 97 27.91 1.25 -17.25
C ASN A 97 29.19 1.45 -16.40
N ILE A 98 29.06 1.90 -15.14
CA ILE A 98 30.22 2.07 -14.24
C ILE A 98 30.60 0.78 -13.50
N LEU A 99 29.73 -0.23 -13.47
CA LEU A 99 30.00 -1.47 -12.75
C LEU A 99 31.01 -2.34 -13.51
N PRO A 100 32.03 -2.92 -12.85
CA PRO A 100 32.99 -3.80 -13.53
C PRO A 100 32.43 -5.21 -13.79
N TYR A 101 31.31 -5.57 -13.15
CA TYR A 101 30.67 -6.90 -13.20
C TYR A 101 29.30 -6.85 -13.89
N ARG A 102 29.17 -6.08 -14.97
CA ARG A 102 27.94 -6.01 -15.79
C ARG A 102 27.55 -7.38 -16.31
N MET A 103 26.30 -7.79 -16.06
CA MET A 103 25.75 -9.03 -16.57
C MET A 103 25.20 -8.88 -17.98
N GLU A 104 25.55 -9.80 -18.87
CA GLU A 104 24.98 -9.86 -20.22
C GLU A 104 23.46 -10.03 -20.20
N LEU A 105 22.78 -9.53 -21.23
CA LEU A 105 21.35 -9.76 -21.40
C LEU A 105 21.09 -11.24 -21.63
N ASN A 106 20.59 -11.92 -20.60
CA ASN A 106 20.28 -13.34 -20.66
C ASN A 106 18.97 -13.66 -19.93
N TRP A 107 18.07 -14.40 -20.58
CA TRP A 107 16.71 -14.62 -20.10
C TRP A 107 16.67 -15.28 -18.71
N TRP A 108 17.61 -16.18 -18.40
CA TRP A 108 17.60 -16.89 -17.12
C TRP A 108 18.00 -16.00 -15.94
N THR A 109 18.72 -14.90 -16.17
CA THR A 109 19.06 -13.91 -15.12
C THR A 109 17.82 -13.19 -14.57
N LEU A 110 16.69 -13.27 -15.28
CA LEU A 110 15.39 -12.81 -14.80
C LEU A 110 14.98 -13.50 -13.51
N ILE A 111 15.26 -14.79 -13.34
CA ILE A 111 14.85 -15.55 -12.15
C ILE A 111 15.49 -14.99 -10.88
N PRO A 112 16.84 -14.94 -10.75
CA PRO A 112 17.45 -14.34 -9.57
C PRO A 112 17.17 -12.84 -9.45
N CYS A 113 17.07 -12.10 -10.56
CA CYS A 113 16.69 -10.69 -10.53
C CYS A 113 15.30 -10.49 -9.93
N PHE A 114 14.32 -11.29 -10.35
CA PHE A 114 12.94 -11.21 -9.86
C PHE A 114 12.82 -11.60 -8.39
N ILE A 115 13.55 -12.62 -7.92
CA ILE A 115 13.59 -12.98 -6.50
C ILE A 115 14.14 -11.82 -5.65
N LEU A 116 15.25 -11.20 -6.08
CA LEU A 116 15.83 -10.05 -5.39
C LEU A 116 14.95 -8.80 -5.49
N TYR A 117 14.23 -8.64 -6.60
CA TYR A 117 13.24 -7.59 -6.79
C TYR A 117 12.09 -7.76 -5.79
N ASP A 118 11.55 -8.97 -5.66
CA ASP A 118 10.46 -9.29 -4.73
C ASP A 118 10.92 -9.12 -3.26
N PHE A 119 12.17 -9.48 -2.94
CA PHE A 119 12.77 -9.19 -1.62
C PHE A 119 12.87 -7.68 -1.35
N SER A 120 13.31 -6.89 -2.34
CA SER A 120 13.38 -5.43 -2.23
C SER A 120 11.97 -4.83 -2.08
N SER A 121 10.99 -5.39 -2.78
CA SER A 121 9.58 -5.05 -2.67
C SER A 121 9.02 -5.33 -1.27
N TYR A 122 9.32 -6.51 -0.69
CA TYR A 122 8.95 -6.84 0.68
C TYR A 122 9.44 -5.80 1.69
N TRP A 123 10.73 -5.44 1.64
CA TRP A 123 11.29 -4.45 2.57
C TRP A 123 10.74 -3.05 2.34
N THR A 124 10.57 -2.67 1.07
CA THR A 124 9.90 -1.41 0.71
C THR A 124 8.51 -1.35 1.34
N HIS A 125 7.76 -2.44 1.23
CA HIS A 125 6.40 -2.55 1.71
C HIS A 125 6.34 -2.50 3.23
N ARG A 126 7.13 -3.34 3.90
CA ARG A 126 7.26 -3.36 5.36
C ARG A 126 7.67 -1.99 5.91
N ILE A 127 8.71 -1.36 5.37
CA ILE A 127 9.15 -0.04 5.85
C ILE A 127 8.10 1.04 5.58
N SER A 128 7.26 0.90 4.53
CA SER A 128 6.13 1.80 4.31
C SER A 128 5.09 1.75 5.43
N HIS A 129 5.00 0.64 6.18
CA HIS A 129 4.13 0.53 7.35
C HIS A 129 4.83 0.94 8.66
N TYR A 130 6.15 0.82 8.75
CA TYR A 130 6.91 1.18 9.96
C TYR A 130 7.54 2.57 9.96
N CYS A 131 7.52 3.31 8.85
CA CYS A 131 8.07 4.65 8.73
C CYS A 131 7.04 5.60 8.11
N ARG A 132 6.63 6.63 8.85
CA ARG A 132 5.56 7.54 8.45
C ARG A 132 5.82 8.28 7.13
N PHE A 133 7.06 8.64 6.82
CA PHE A 133 7.40 9.22 5.52
C PHE A 133 7.05 8.27 4.36
N PHE A 134 7.43 7.00 4.47
CA PHE A 134 7.09 6.01 3.44
C PHE A 134 5.62 5.60 3.50
N TRP A 135 4.99 5.64 4.67
CA TRP A 135 3.54 5.52 4.80
C TRP A 135 2.80 6.59 4.01
N ALA A 136 3.28 7.84 3.99
CA ALA A 136 2.66 8.90 3.18
C ALA A 136 2.65 8.58 1.68
N THR A 137 3.59 7.78 1.20
CA THR A 137 3.64 7.28 -0.20
C THR A 137 2.80 6.02 -0.42
N HIS A 138 2.14 5.50 0.61
CA HIS A 138 1.46 4.21 0.57
C HIS A 138 0.02 4.25 1.10
N VAL A 139 -0.30 5.15 2.03
CA VAL A 139 -1.61 5.30 2.69
C VAL A 139 -2.79 5.38 1.73
N VAL A 140 -2.60 6.03 0.56
CA VAL A 140 -3.64 6.11 -0.48
C VAL A 140 -4.06 4.73 -0.99
N HIS A 141 -3.15 3.75 -0.97
CA HIS A 141 -3.43 2.36 -1.33
C HIS A 141 -4.35 1.69 -0.31
N HIS A 142 -4.11 1.92 0.98
CA HIS A 142 -4.90 1.37 2.09
C HIS A 142 -6.20 2.12 2.36
N SER A 143 -6.34 3.33 1.81
CA SER A 143 -7.51 4.18 2.04
C SER A 143 -8.84 3.69 1.48
N ALA A 144 -8.85 2.56 0.75
CA ALA A 144 -10.07 1.99 0.21
C ALA A 144 -10.89 1.28 1.29
N GLU A 145 -12.17 1.66 1.42
CA GLU A 145 -13.10 0.99 2.33
C GLU A 145 -13.78 -0.21 1.65
N HIS A 146 -13.92 -0.19 0.31
CA HIS A 146 -14.41 -1.30 -0.49
C HIS A 146 -13.25 -1.97 -1.22
N TYR A 147 -13.07 -3.27 -1.00
CA TYR A 147 -11.97 -4.03 -1.57
C TYR A 147 -12.36 -4.72 -2.87
N ASN A 148 -11.78 -4.26 -3.97
CA ASN A 148 -12.00 -4.74 -5.34
C ASN A 148 -10.78 -4.38 -6.21
N LEU A 149 -10.75 -4.81 -7.46
CA LEU A 149 -9.61 -4.66 -8.36
C LEU A 149 -9.21 -3.20 -8.61
N THR A 150 -10.12 -2.24 -8.43
CA THR A 150 -9.77 -0.81 -8.55
C THR A 150 -8.84 -0.33 -7.43
N VAL A 151 -8.74 -1.05 -6.31
CA VAL A 151 -7.75 -0.76 -5.25
C VAL A 151 -6.32 -0.86 -5.79
N SER A 152 -6.07 -1.74 -6.75
CA SER A 152 -4.77 -1.84 -7.43
C SER A 152 -4.36 -0.53 -8.11
N PHE A 153 -5.32 0.30 -8.55
CA PHE A 153 -5.09 1.59 -9.21
C PHE A 153 -4.75 2.71 -8.23
N ARG A 154 -4.98 2.51 -6.91
CA ARG A 154 -4.69 3.50 -5.86
C ARG A 154 -3.20 3.52 -5.51
N GLN A 155 -2.36 3.71 -6.51
CA GLN A 155 -0.92 3.88 -6.34
C GLN A 155 -0.57 5.35 -6.14
N SER A 156 0.26 5.66 -5.14
CA SER A 156 0.65 7.03 -4.88
C SER A 156 1.39 7.67 -6.06
N TRP A 157 1.28 8.97 -6.19
CA TRP A 157 2.09 9.75 -7.13
C TRP A 157 3.53 9.94 -6.63
N PHE A 158 3.80 9.61 -5.36
CA PHE A 158 5.12 9.73 -4.73
C PHE A 158 5.82 8.38 -4.52
N GLN A 159 5.34 7.29 -5.17
CA GLN A 159 5.92 5.94 -5.02
C GLN A 159 7.41 5.88 -5.38
N TYR A 160 7.91 6.77 -6.25
CA TYR A 160 9.31 6.82 -6.67
C TYR A 160 10.30 7.09 -5.52
N ALA A 161 9.86 7.66 -4.40
CA ALA A 161 10.71 7.78 -3.20
C ALA A 161 11.20 6.41 -2.70
N LYS A 162 10.49 5.32 -3.03
CA LYS A 162 10.83 3.95 -2.66
C LYS A 162 11.97 3.35 -3.49
N ILE A 163 12.44 4.02 -4.54
CA ILE A 163 13.54 3.52 -5.38
C ILE A 163 14.81 3.23 -4.56
N VAL A 164 14.99 3.92 -3.44
CA VAL A 164 16.10 3.73 -2.52
C VAL A 164 16.26 2.28 -2.04
N PHE A 165 15.18 1.52 -1.93
CA PHE A 165 15.20 0.12 -1.52
C PHE A 165 15.64 -0.83 -2.65
N PHE A 166 15.58 -0.37 -3.89
CA PHE A 166 16.02 -1.13 -5.06
C PHE A 166 17.46 -0.79 -5.47
N ILE A 167 18.10 0.18 -4.83
CA ILE A 167 19.51 0.55 -5.08
C ILE A 167 20.42 -0.69 -5.00
N PRO A 168 20.37 -1.54 -3.95
CA PRO A 168 21.22 -2.74 -3.90
C PRO A 168 21.05 -3.65 -5.13
N LEU A 169 19.82 -3.81 -5.62
CA LEU A 169 19.53 -4.60 -6.83
C LEU A 169 20.06 -3.94 -8.10
N ILE A 170 19.95 -2.61 -8.23
CA ILE A 170 20.52 -1.85 -9.36
C ILE A 170 22.05 -2.02 -9.39
N PHE A 171 22.70 -2.03 -8.22
CA PHE A 171 24.14 -2.26 -8.08
C PHE A 171 24.56 -3.73 -8.20
N ALA A 172 23.62 -4.68 -8.29
CA ALA A 172 23.92 -6.10 -8.48
C ALA A 172 24.38 -6.45 -9.90
N GLY A 173 24.29 -5.50 -10.85
CA GLY A 173 24.87 -5.64 -12.18
C GLY A 173 23.99 -6.34 -13.21
N PHE A 174 22.73 -6.64 -12.90
CA PHE A 174 21.78 -7.17 -13.88
C PHE A 174 21.64 -6.22 -15.07
N HIS A 175 21.50 -6.78 -16.28
CA HIS A 175 21.20 -5.99 -17.47
C HIS A 175 19.92 -5.15 -17.24
N PRO A 176 19.90 -3.84 -17.58
CA PRO A 176 18.76 -2.96 -17.28
C PRO A 176 17.41 -3.48 -17.80
N ALA A 177 17.37 -4.10 -18.98
CA ALA A 177 16.15 -4.73 -19.50
C ALA A 177 15.57 -5.80 -18.55
N VAL A 178 16.42 -6.61 -17.91
CA VAL A 178 16.00 -7.66 -16.97
C VAL A 178 15.38 -7.04 -15.72
N PHE A 179 16.01 -5.98 -15.18
CA PHE A 179 15.47 -5.23 -14.04
C PHE A 179 14.07 -4.66 -14.33
N PHE A 180 13.88 -4.03 -15.50
CA PHE A 180 12.58 -3.46 -15.87
C PHE A 180 11.52 -4.52 -16.19
N ILE A 181 11.91 -5.68 -16.72
CA ILE A 181 10.99 -6.82 -16.86
C ILE A 181 10.57 -7.34 -15.48
N ALA A 182 11.51 -7.53 -14.54
CA ALA A 182 11.21 -7.96 -13.17
C ALA A 182 10.25 -6.99 -12.46
N ASN A 183 10.49 -5.68 -12.58
CA ASN A 183 9.58 -4.64 -12.09
C ASN A 183 8.16 -4.80 -12.64
N GLN A 184 8.02 -4.97 -13.97
CA GLN A 184 6.71 -5.09 -14.61
C GLN A 184 5.98 -6.36 -14.18
N LEU A 185 6.69 -7.50 -14.06
CA LEU A 185 6.12 -8.74 -13.57
C LEU A 185 5.62 -8.60 -12.13
N SER A 186 6.38 -7.91 -11.27
CA SER A 186 5.96 -7.67 -9.89
C SER A 186 4.71 -6.78 -9.83
N VAL A 187 4.64 -5.71 -10.63
CA VAL A 187 3.45 -4.85 -10.73
C VAL A 187 2.23 -5.63 -11.21
N LEU A 188 2.39 -6.47 -12.24
CA LEU A 188 1.29 -7.27 -12.79
C LEU A 188 0.81 -8.34 -11.80
N TYR A 189 1.73 -8.96 -11.05
CA TYR A 189 1.37 -9.90 -10.00
C TYR A 189 0.52 -9.21 -8.92
N GLN A 190 0.86 -7.98 -8.55
CA GLN A 190 0.11 -7.23 -7.54
C GLN A 190 -1.31 -6.83 -7.98
N PHE A 191 -1.70 -6.97 -9.25
CA PHE A 191 -3.05 -6.61 -9.70
C PHE A 191 -4.13 -7.59 -9.19
N TRP A 192 -3.93 -8.90 -9.39
CA TRP A 192 -4.98 -9.90 -9.20
C TRP A 192 -5.27 -10.21 -7.73
N VAL A 193 -4.36 -9.86 -6.83
CA VAL A 193 -4.52 -10.05 -5.38
C VAL A 193 -5.53 -9.06 -4.76
N HIS A 194 -5.91 -7.99 -5.45
CA HIS A 194 -6.88 -7.00 -4.95
C HIS A 194 -8.33 -7.40 -5.24
N THR A 195 -8.81 -8.50 -4.67
CA THR A 195 -10.21 -8.91 -4.87
C THR A 195 -10.79 -9.65 -3.67
N GLU A 196 -12.10 -9.49 -3.47
CA GLU A 196 -12.89 -10.38 -2.60
C GLU A 196 -13.55 -11.54 -3.36
N ALA A 197 -13.51 -11.54 -4.70
CA ALA A 197 -14.21 -12.53 -5.52
C ALA A 197 -13.57 -13.93 -5.40
N ILE A 198 -12.26 -13.97 -5.12
CA ILE A 198 -11.52 -15.18 -4.85
C ILE A 198 -11.39 -15.30 -3.33
N GLY A 199 -11.96 -16.37 -2.76
CA GLY A 199 -11.90 -16.67 -1.33
C GLY A 199 -10.49 -17.05 -0.86
N LYS A 200 -10.39 -18.18 -0.16
CA LYS A 200 -9.10 -18.78 0.21
C LYS A 200 -8.70 -19.81 -0.83
N LEU A 201 -7.46 -19.76 -1.27
CA LEU A 201 -6.85 -20.80 -2.09
C LEU A 201 -6.36 -21.95 -1.20
N HIS A 202 -5.84 -22.99 -1.85
CA HIS A 202 -5.26 -24.13 -1.14
C HIS A 202 -4.17 -23.66 -0.14
N PRO A 203 -4.12 -24.16 1.11
CA PRO A 203 -3.21 -23.66 2.15
C PRO A 203 -1.73 -23.62 1.77
N PHE A 204 -1.30 -24.52 0.86
CA PHE A 204 0.04 -24.50 0.30
C PHE A 204 0.32 -23.21 -0.50
N ILE A 205 -0.64 -22.77 -1.32
CA ILE A 205 -0.50 -21.55 -2.14
C ILE A 205 -0.48 -20.34 -1.22
N GLU A 206 -1.43 -20.26 -0.29
CA GLU A 206 -1.53 -19.20 0.74
C GLU A 206 -0.28 -19.05 1.60
N LYS A 207 0.50 -20.12 1.75
CA LYS A 207 1.73 -20.14 2.55
C LYS A 207 2.95 -19.62 1.80
N TYR A 208 3.00 -19.77 0.48
CA TYR A 208 4.23 -19.49 -0.29
C TYR A 208 4.08 -18.37 -1.30
N PHE A 209 2.86 -18.08 -1.76
CA PHE A 209 2.57 -17.11 -2.81
C PHE A 209 1.58 -16.07 -2.31
N GLY A 210 1.71 -14.82 -2.79
CA GLY A 210 0.74 -13.78 -2.50
C GLY A 210 -0.61 -14.11 -3.12
N THR A 211 -1.64 -14.19 -2.29
CA THR A 211 -3.00 -14.45 -2.71
C THR A 211 -3.92 -13.29 -2.36
N PRO A 212 -5.15 -13.27 -2.92
CA PRO A 212 -6.20 -12.40 -2.44
C PRO A 212 -6.47 -12.50 -0.94
N SER A 213 -6.35 -13.69 -0.34
CA SER A 213 -6.59 -13.86 1.09
C SER A 213 -5.49 -13.22 1.95
N ASN A 214 -4.21 -13.47 1.64
CA ASN A 214 -3.10 -12.83 2.35
C ASN A 214 -3.16 -11.31 2.18
N HIS A 215 -3.55 -10.83 1.00
CA HIS A 215 -3.57 -9.40 0.70
C HIS A 215 -4.78 -8.67 1.29
N ARG A 216 -5.94 -9.33 1.41
CA ARG A 216 -7.06 -8.81 2.22
C ARG A 216 -6.66 -8.62 3.68
N VAL A 217 -5.94 -9.58 4.27
CA VAL A 217 -5.39 -9.44 5.62
C VAL A 217 -4.46 -8.23 5.69
N HIS A 218 -3.55 -8.09 4.73
CA HIS A 218 -2.64 -6.95 4.66
C HIS A 218 -3.38 -5.60 4.64
N HIS A 219 -4.49 -5.52 3.91
CA HIS A 219 -5.35 -4.32 3.86
C HIS A 219 -6.30 -4.16 5.05
N GLY A 220 -6.31 -5.10 5.99
CA GLY A 220 -7.15 -5.05 7.18
C GLY A 220 -6.72 -3.96 8.17
N SER A 221 -7.68 -3.19 8.68
CA SER A 221 -7.46 -2.13 9.68
C SER A 221 -7.69 -2.59 11.13
N GLN A 222 -8.03 -3.86 11.32
CA GLN A 222 -8.26 -4.47 12.63
C GLN A 222 -6.93 -4.86 13.27
N GLU A 223 -6.84 -4.75 14.61
CA GLU A 223 -5.60 -4.94 15.37
C GLU A 223 -4.82 -6.23 15.01
N LYS A 224 -5.52 -7.36 14.84
CA LYS A 224 -4.92 -8.65 14.48
C LYS A 224 -4.23 -8.68 13.11
N TYR A 225 -4.60 -7.77 12.21
CA TYR A 225 -4.17 -7.72 10.81
C TYR A 225 -3.23 -6.55 10.51
N LEU A 226 -3.03 -5.65 11.48
CA LEU A 226 -2.08 -4.56 11.34
C LEU A 226 -0.66 -5.08 11.15
N ASP A 227 0.07 -4.48 10.21
CA ASP A 227 1.46 -4.79 9.91
C ASP A 227 1.73 -6.27 9.57
N LYS A 228 0.82 -6.90 8.81
CA LYS A 228 0.93 -8.30 8.35
C LYS A 228 1.05 -8.43 6.84
N ASN A 229 1.63 -9.55 6.38
CA ASN A 229 1.66 -9.99 4.98
C ASN A 229 2.18 -8.93 3.99
N PHE A 230 3.46 -8.55 4.09
CA PHE A 230 4.07 -7.54 3.23
C PHE A 230 4.59 -8.09 1.89
N GLY A 231 4.67 -9.41 1.72
CA GLY A 231 5.12 -10.02 0.48
C GLY A 231 4.21 -9.64 -0.69
N ALA A 232 4.82 -9.34 -1.84
CA ALA A 232 4.08 -9.11 -3.07
C ALA A 232 3.81 -10.46 -3.74
N THR A 233 4.88 -11.12 -4.20
CA THR A 233 4.78 -12.41 -4.90
C THR A 233 4.99 -13.58 -3.97
N PHE A 234 6.03 -13.53 -3.14
CA PHE A 234 6.40 -14.64 -2.26
C PHE A 234 6.11 -14.32 -0.80
N MET A 235 5.37 -15.21 -0.13
CA MET A 235 5.07 -15.12 1.31
C MET A 235 6.23 -15.64 2.17
N ILE A 236 7.29 -16.20 1.56
CA ILE A 236 8.46 -16.69 2.28
C ILE A 236 9.12 -15.60 3.13
N TRP A 237 9.12 -14.35 2.66
CA TRP A 237 9.67 -13.23 3.40
C TRP A 237 8.88 -12.95 4.69
N ASP A 238 7.55 -13.03 4.62
CA ASP A 238 6.69 -12.88 5.80
C ASP A 238 6.93 -13.97 6.84
N HIS A 239 7.20 -15.20 6.40
CA HIS A 239 7.59 -16.27 7.30
C HIS A 239 8.97 -16.03 7.92
N LEU A 240 9.96 -15.63 7.10
CA LEU A 240 11.33 -15.40 7.55
C LEU A 240 11.43 -14.25 8.56
N PHE A 241 10.62 -13.20 8.39
CA PHE A 241 10.69 -12.01 9.24
C PHE A 241 9.45 -11.80 10.13
N GLY A 242 8.63 -12.85 10.31
CA GLY A 242 7.60 -12.93 11.34
C GLY A 242 6.37 -12.03 11.14
N SER A 243 6.01 -11.72 9.89
CA SER A 243 4.83 -10.90 9.55
C SER A 243 3.68 -11.68 8.92
N PHE A 244 3.82 -13.00 8.74
CA PHE A 244 2.77 -13.81 8.12
C PHE A 244 1.54 -13.99 9.04
N GLN A 245 0.34 -13.85 8.47
CA GLN A 245 -0.95 -14.06 9.14
C GLN A 245 -1.99 -14.62 8.15
N TYR A 246 -2.68 -15.70 8.54
CA TYR A 246 -3.82 -16.20 7.77
C TYR A 246 -5.06 -15.31 7.94
N GLU A 247 -5.90 -15.26 6.91
CA GLU A 247 -7.24 -14.69 7.03
C GLU A 247 -8.08 -15.64 7.89
N GLU A 248 -8.44 -15.23 9.09
CA GLU A 248 -9.26 -16.02 10.02
C GLU A 248 -10.71 -15.51 10.05
N GLU A 249 -10.87 -14.19 9.96
CA GLU A 249 -12.13 -13.47 9.85
C GLU A 249 -12.09 -12.48 8.68
N LYS A 250 -13.27 -12.09 8.17
CA LYS A 250 -13.38 -11.13 7.08
C LYS A 250 -12.74 -9.79 7.49
N PRO A 251 -11.72 -9.30 6.77
CA PRO A 251 -11.07 -8.03 7.10
C PRO A 251 -12.00 -6.83 6.95
N LYS A 252 -11.83 -5.85 7.85
CA LYS A 252 -12.38 -4.49 7.68
C LYS A 252 -11.32 -3.62 7.01
N TYR A 253 -11.65 -2.99 5.89
CA TYR A 253 -10.70 -2.18 5.12
C TYR A 253 -10.78 -0.69 5.47
N GLY A 254 -9.99 0.10 4.78
CA GLY A 254 -9.81 1.52 5.03
C GLY A 254 -8.64 1.78 5.99
N ILE A 255 -8.40 3.04 6.26
CA ILE A 255 -7.41 3.49 7.24
C ILE A 255 -8.10 3.84 8.56
N THR A 256 -7.35 3.82 9.66
CA THR A 256 -7.88 4.12 10.99
C THR A 256 -8.19 5.61 11.22
N SER A 257 -7.82 6.47 10.26
CA SER A 257 -8.10 7.91 10.28
C SER A 257 -9.20 8.30 9.29
N LEU A 258 -10.06 9.24 9.68
CA LEU A 258 -11.14 9.71 8.82
C LEU A 258 -10.60 10.57 7.67
N LEU A 259 -10.92 10.20 6.44
CA LEU A 259 -10.61 11.01 5.26
C LEU A 259 -11.69 12.07 5.00
N LYS A 260 -11.25 13.28 4.63
CA LYS A 260 -12.16 14.37 4.25
C LYS A 260 -12.75 14.18 2.85
N SER A 261 -12.09 13.42 1.99
CA SER A 261 -12.53 13.15 0.62
C SER A 261 -12.02 11.80 0.14
N LYS A 262 -12.90 11.04 -0.52
CA LYS A 262 -12.58 9.79 -1.22
C LYS A 262 -12.42 9.96 -2.73
N LEU A 263 -12.75 11.14 -3.27
CA LEU A 263 -12.77 11.41 -4.71
C LEU A 263 -11.56 12.23 -5.17
N ASN A 264 -11.10 13.19 -4.35
CA ASN A 264 -10.08 14.14 -4.77
C ASN A 264 -8.69 13.48 -4.78
N PRO A 265 -8.09 13.22 -5.96
CA PRO A 265 -6.85 12.47 -6.06
C PRO A 265 -5.65 13.25 -5.48
N LEU A 266 -5.68 14.58 -5.53
CA LEU A 266 -4.63 15.43 -4.98
C LEU A 266 -4.62 15.36 -3.45
N TYR A 267 -5.79 15.49 -2.82
CA TYR A 267 -5.93 15.35 -1.37
C TYR A 267 -5.48 13.96 -0.89
N LEU A 268 -5.95 12.90 -1.56
CA LEU A 268 -5.61 11.52 -1.19
C LEU A 268 -4.10 11.25 -1.25
N ASN A 269 -3.37 11.89 -2.17
CA ASN A 269 -1.91 11.75 -2.28
C ASN A 269 -1.10 12.66 -1.33
N ILE A 270 -1.67 13.76 -0.84
CA ILE A 270 -0.90 14.81 -0.15
C ILE A 270 -1.27 14.95 1.35
N HIS A 271 -2.44 14.50 1.77
CA HIS A 271 -2.93 14.73 3.14
C HIS A 271 -1.95 14.26 4.24
N GLU A 272 -1.37 13.06 4.12
CA GLU A 272 -0.43 12.56 5.13
C GLU A 272 0.86 13.39 5.17
N PHE A 273 1.34 13.88 4.01
CA PHE A 273 2.48 14.82 3.99
C PHE A 273 2.15 16.15 4.67
N GLN A 274 0.93 16.67 4.49
CA GLN A 274 0.46 17.87 5.19
C GLN A 274 0.40 17.66 6.70
N ASP A 275 -0.04 16.48 7.14
CA ASP A 275 -0.09 16.11 8.55
C ASP A 275 1.32 15.99 9.14
N ILE A 276 2.27 15.38 8.42
CA ILE A 276 3.70 15.35 8.81
C ILE A 276 4.23 16.78 8.96
N ILE A 277 4.04 17.64 7.96
CA ILE A 277 4.52 19.03 8.00
C ILE A 277 3.92 19.78 9.19
N THR A 278 2.62 19.60 9.45
CA THR A 278 1.92 20.24 10.56
C THR A 278 2.47 19.78 11.91
N ASP A 279 2.68 18.48 12.09
CA ASP A 279 3.25 17.92 13.32
C ASP A 279 4.69 18.38 13.55
N VAL A 280 5.52 18.42 12.49
CA VAL A 280 6.91 18.91 12.53
C VAL A 280 6.97 20.39 12.88
N LYS A 281 6.07 21.23 12.34
CA LYS A 281 6.00 22.67 12.66
C LYS A 281 5.63 22.90 14.13
N LYS A 282 4.76 22.07 14.71
CA LYS A 282 4.33 22.14 16.12
C LYS A 282 5.36 21.53 17.09
N ALA A 283 6.34 20.79 16.58
CA ALA A 283 7.31 20.08 17.41
C ALA A 283 8.51 20.95 17.80
N ASN A 284 8.76 21.04 19.11
CA ASN A 284 9.98 21.64 19.64
C ASN A 284 11.12 20.62 19.68
N GLY A 285 12.27 20.99 19.13
CA GLY A 285 13.50 20.18 19.12
C GLY A 285 13.64 19.23 17.92
N PHE A 286 14.88 19.05 17.47
CA PHE A 286 15.22 18.23 16.29
C PHE A 286 14.76 16.78 16.43
N ARG A 287 15.00 16.16 17.59
CA ARG A 287 14.60 14.76 17.86
C ARG A 287 13.10 14.53 17.68
N LYS A 288 12.27 15.44 18.18
CA LYS A 288 10.80 15.34 18.06
C LYS A 288 10.34 15.55 16.63
N LYS A 289 10.98 16.45 15.89
CA LYS A 289 10.73 16.64 14.45
C LYS A 289 11.06 15.37 13.66
N MET A 290 12.23 14.77 13.87
CA MET A 290 12.61 13.51 13.22
C MET A 290 11.65 12.37 13.59
N HIS A 291 11.21 12.31 14.85
CA HIS A 291 10.21 11.33 15.28
C HIS A 291 8.89 11.47 14.49
N TYR A 292 8.38 12.67 14.26
CA TYR A 292 7.17 12.87 13.46
C TYR A 292 7.31 12.52 11.98
N ILE A 293 8.53 12.45 11.46
CA ILE A 293 8.81 12.09 10.07
C ILE A 293 9.01 10.58 9.91
N PHE A 294 9.76 9.96 10.84
CA PHE A 294 10.29 8.61 10.64
C PHE A 294 9.77 7.54 11.60
N ALA A 295 9.04 7.90 12.66
CA ALA A 295 8.39 6.90 13.51
C ALA A 295 7.27 6.16 12.77
N SER A 296 6.80 5.03 13.30
CA SER A 296 5.67 4.32 12.71
C SER A 296 4.38 5.15 12.82
N PRO A 297 3.44 5.02 11.86
CA PRO A 297 2.13 5.64 11.94
C PRO A 297 1.39 5.29 13.23
N ASP A 298 1.47 4.02 13.68
CA ASP A 298 0.90 3.57 14.95
C ASP A 298 1.47 4.32 16.17
N ALA A 299 2.79 4.50 16.24
CA ALA A 299 3.41 5.24 17.34
C ALA A 299 2.94 6.70 17.37
N ILE A 300 2.80 7.33 16.19
CA ILE A 300 2.27 8.69 16.08
C ILE A 300 0.79 8.74 16.48
N ALA A 301 -0.02 7.78 16.05
CA ALA A 301 -1.44 7.70 16.40
C ALA A 301 -1.62 7.56 17.93
N LYS A 302 -0.91 6.62 18.56
CA LYS A 302 -0.91 6.44 20.03
C LYS A 302 -0.48 7.70 20.75
N GLN A 303 0.56 8.38 20.28
CA GLN A 303 1.01 9.64 20.87
C GLN A 303 -0.05 10.75 20.78
N LYS A 304 -0.79 10.83 19.67
CA LYS A 304 -1.88 11.82 19.49
C LYS A 304 -3.05 11.52 20.42
N LEU A 305 -3.47 10.26 20.52
CA LEU A 305 -4.54 9.82 21.42
C LEU A 305 -4.23 10.16 22.88
N VAL A 306 -3.01 9.90 23.36
CA VAL A 306 -2.60 10.26 24.73
C VAL A 306 -2.65 11.76 24.97
N LYS A 307 -2.31 12.59 23.99
CA LYS A 307 -2.40 14.06 24.14
C LYS A 307 -3.84 14.56 24.18
N GLU A 308 -4.73 13.93 23.43
CA GLU A 308 -6.16 14.28 23.43
C GLU A 308 -6.81 13.89 24.76
N THR A 309 -6.49 12.71 25.31
CA THR A 309 -7.01 12.28 26.62
C THR A 309 -6.38 13.00 27.80
N ALA A 310 -5.14 13.48 27.67
CA ALA A 310 -4.44 14.25 28.70
C ALA A 310 -4.79 15.75 28.70
N GLN A 311 -5.50 16.27 27.69
CA GLN A 311 -6.05 17.62 27.77
C GLN A 311 -7.20 17.60 28.79
N PRO A 312 -7.19 18.50 29.79
CA PRO A 312 -8.30 18.58 30.72
C PRO A 312 -9.56 18.82 29.88
N ILE A 313 -10.58 17.97 30.08
CA ILE A 313 -11.92 18.23 29.60
C ILE A 313 -12.23 19.64 30.10
N LYS A 314 -12.22 20.63 29.20
CA LYS A 314 -12.92 21.87 29.46
C LYS A 314 -14.37 21.43 29.55
N LEU A 315 -14.82 21.12 30.77
CA LEU A 315 -16.21 21.22 31.14
C LEU A 315 -16.55 22.66 30.78
N SER A 316 -17.07 22.86 29.57
CA SER A 316 -17.81 24.05 29.26
C SER A 316 -18.87 24.10 30.34
N THR A 317 -18.82 25.18 31.11
CA THR A 317 -19.72 25.50 32.19
C THR A 317 -21.14 25.61 31.62
N SER A 318 -21.81 24.48 31.40
CA SER A 318 -23.27 24.42 31.25
C SER A 318 -23.95 24.16 32.60
N CYS A 319 -23.17 23.87 33.66
CA CYS A 319 -23.71 23.66 35.00
C CYS A 319 -24.24 24.95 35.68
N GLU A 320 -23.93 26.14 35.12
CA GLU A 320 -24.57 27.39 35.56
C GLU A 320 -25.94 27.65 34.90
N GLN A 321 -26.28 26.98 33.79
CA GLN A 321 -27.61 27.06 33.22
C GLN A 321 -28.61 26.08 33.86
N VAL A 322 -28.14 24.95 34.40
CA VAL A 322 -29.00 24.01 35.14
C VAL A 322 -29.39 24.55 36.53
N LYS A 323 -28.55 25.37 37.17
CA LYS A 323 -28.90 26.04 38.44
C LYS A 323 -29.87 27.23 38.29
N LYS A 324 -30.04 27.78 37.08
CA LYS A 324 -31.03 28.84 36.80
C LYS A 324 -32.38 28.31 36.32
N SER A 325 -32.48 27.11 35.74
CA SER A 325 -33.79 26.53 35.39
C SER A 325 -34.47 25.81 36.58
N ASN A 326 -33.74 25.40 37.62
CA ASN A 326 -34.29 24.76 38.82
C ASN A 326 -34.86 25.73 39.88
N LYS A 327 -34.85 27.05 39.63
CA LYS A 327 -35.51 28.03 40.53
C LYS A 327 -36.95 28.34 40.15
N ASN A 328 -37.41 27.93 38.96
CA ASN A 328 -38.78 28.17 38.47
C ASN A 328 -39.62 26.88 38.31
N PHE A 329 -39.15 25.73 38.79
CA PHE A 329 -39.86 24.45 38.70
C PHE A 329 -40.31 23.89 40.06
N ASN A 330 -40.34 24.73 41.11
CA ASN A 330 -40.69 24.32 42.47
C ASN A 330 -41.85 25.12 43.08
N THR A 331 -42.84 25.44 42.25
CA THR A 331 -44.20 25.79 42.69
C THR A 331 -45.16 25.20 41.66
N ASN A 332 -46.05 24.31 42.09
CA ASN A 332 -47.14 23.66 41.33
C ASN A 332 -46.95 22.21 40.89
N PHE A 333 -46.38 21.31 41.71
CA PHE A 333 -46.73 19.87 41.60
C PHE A 333 -46.34 19.09 42.86
N SER A 334 -47.10 19.28 43.95
CA SER A 334 -47.11 18.34 45.07
C SER A 334 -48.41 18.49 45.87
N ASN A 335 -49.54 18.28 45.19
CA ASN A 335 -50.85 18.04 45.80
C ASN A 335 -51.60 17.11 44.86
N THR A 336 -51.14 15.87 44.77
CA THR A 336 -51.88 14.66 44.30
C THR A 336 -50.86 13.55 44.12
N LEU A 337 -50.67 12.72 45.15
CA LEU A 337 -50.22 11.31 45.12
C LEU A 337 -49.81 10.90 46.54
N ALA A 338 -50.78 11.00 47.45
CA ALA A 338 -50.74 10.35 48.73
C ALA A 338 -52.08 9.65 48.90
N GLU A 339 -52.28 8.54 48.18
CA GLU A 339 -53.27 7.53 48.56
C GLU A 339 -53.12 6.28 47.69
N LYS A 340 -53.25 5.12 48.34
CA LYS A 340 -53.35 3.75 47.81
C LYS A 340 -52.05 3.00 47.55
N ILE A 341 -51.46 2.54 48.66
CA ILE A 341 -50.86 1.20 48.73
C ILE A 341 -51.67 0.40 49.76
N ILE A 342 -52.53 -0.50 49.29
CA ILE A 342 -53.11 -1.60 50.08
C ILE A 342 -52.92 -2.88 49.27
N VAL A 343 -52.02 -3.72 49.79
CA VAL A 343 -52.10 -5.19 49.97
C VAL A 343 -52.84 -6.00 48.91
N GLN A 344 -52.16 -6.98 48.29
CA GLN A 344 -52.46 -8.42 48.42
C GLN A 344 -51.52 -9.28 47.56
N GLN A 345 -50.77 -10.19 48.22
CA GLN A 345 -50.45 -11.51 47.67
C GLN A 345 -51.57 -12.47 48.05
N PRO A 346 -51.73 -13.56 47.29
CA PRO A 346 -51.18 -14.84 47.76
C PRO A 346 -50.06 -15.40 46.88
#